data_AF-A0A0R3U1R9-F1
#
_entry.id   AF-A0A0R3U1R9-F1
#
_cell.length_a   1.000
_cell.length_b   1.000
_cell.length_c   1.000
_cell.angle_alpha   90.00
_cell.angle_beta   90.00
_cell.angle_gamma   90.00
#
_symmetry.space_group_name_H-M   'P 1'
#
loop_
_entity.id
_entity.type
_entity.pdbx_description
1 polymer ?
#
loop_
_entity_poly.entity_id
_entity_poly.type
_entity_poly.pdbx_seq_one_letter_code
_entity_poly.pdbx_strand_id
1 'polypeptide(L)'
;MEPQVEFFHYAAASNGLMDQTDIAASILDENIRLREENQRLLGQFCQQIHDIQREKETVRLRLIAVESDYDAQMKELQSEILNLREEVQNQKRRYAQAAQEHQESVNSLTECNAALQVKLDEASNTATEAVAQVKTMQQHLQTARAAIQGHIQQIESLRAEITQLKEDKESLEKKLQAITDERDCLLTTLSDAQQASALLQQENASQQHVISCQDNELIELQRAAAVLRDQLSTLDCVSPSHNAPTSVAQANEAGPSSKPHQSLLGELSDADPAHAADEWWYKHVQLDPTMTEFYEDDGIEIDDASLLAAMTTSGRLIRSGDNGHLEMDCDANNESSDSGADDSMEQEFLEGFRAEVAEIYQQLRQMCVDVSAQSSSSTSATRNRPGDWTPDQLARVEWDFRLSSLRNVLTDLRCLLQDLVAIPTKVTNH
;
A
#
# COMPACT_ATOMS: atom_id res chain seq x y z
N MET A 1 48.85 -154.85 86.09
CA MET A 1 48.40 -156.25 86.05
C MET A 1 47.15 -156.30 85.19
N GLU A 2 47.28 -156.75 83.95
CA GLU A 2 46.25 -157.65 83.41
C GLU A 2 46.35 -158.99 84.16
N PRO A 3 45.31 -159.84 84.24
CA PRO A 3 44.24 -160.07 83.24
C PRO A 3 42.82 -160.04 83.88
N GLN A 4 41.67 -160.35 83.26
CA GLN A 4 41.37 -161.30 82.20
C GLN A 4 39.99 -161.02 81.58
N VAL A 5 39.90 -161.43 80.32
CA VAL A 5 38.84 -161.32 79.32
C VAL A 5 37.64 -162.23 79.62
N GLU A 6 36.42 -161.77 79.28
CA GLU A 6 35.31 -162.57 78.70
C GLU A 6 34.32 -161.58 78.01
N PHE A 7 34.50 -161.31 76.71
CA PHE A 7 33.73 -161.87 75.57
C PHE A 7 32.22 -161.52 75.52
N PHE A 8 31.90 -160.44 74.79
CA PHE A 8 30.79 -160.15 73.86
C PHE A 8 29.43 -160.90 73.98
N HIS A 9 28.23 -160.28 73.87
CA HIS A 9 27.75 -159.29 72.88
C HIS A 9 26.33 -158.72 73.20
N TYR A 10 26.06 -157.46 72.78
CA TYR A 10 24.79 -156.81 72.34
C TYR A 10 23.55 -156.77 73.29
N ALA A 11 22.71 -155.72 73.42
CA ALA A 11 22.54 -154.43 72.72
C ALA A 11 21.75 -153.45 73.63
N ALA A 12 22.34 -152.34 74.05
CA ALA A 12 21.69 -151.26 74.80
C ALA A 12 21.27 -150.11 73.87
N ALA A 13 20.42 -150.40 72.88
CA ALA A 13 20.11 -149.48 71.78
C ALA A 13 18.70 -148.84 71.81
N SER A 14 17.84 -149.12 72.80
CA SER A 14 16.42 -148.76 72.69
C SER A 14 16.01 -147.42 73.34
N ASN A 15 16.60 -146.99 74.46
CA ASN A 15 16.14 -145.80 75.19
C ASN A 15 16.97 -144.54 74.94
N GLY A 16 18.26 -144.65 74.63
CA GLY A 16 19.07 -143.51 74.17
C GLY A 16 18.76 -143.10 72.73
N LEU A 17 18.15 -143.99 71.95
CA LEU A 17 17.74 -143.71 70.57
C LEU A 17 16.53 -142.77 70.52
N MET A 18 15.59 -142.86 71.46
CA MET A 18 14.41 -141.98 71.53
C MET A 18 14.77 -140.54 71.92
N ASP A 19 15.59 -140.33 72.96
CA ASP A 19 16.07 -138.98 73.33
C ASP A 19 16.94 -138.37 72.21
N GLN A 20 17.72 -139.20 71.51
CA GLN A 20 18.53 -138.76 70.38
C GLN A 20 17.66 -138.42 69.15
N THR A 21 16.54 -139.12 68.94
CA THR A 21 15.58 -138.77 67.89
C THR A 21 14.81 -137.50 68.20
N ASP A 22 14.46 -137.24 69.46
CA ASP A 22 13.74 -136.02 69.86
C ASP A 22 14.65 -134.78 69.76
N ILE A 23 15.92 -134.90 70.13
CA ILE A 23 16.93 -133.85 69.90
C ILE A 23 17.14 -133.63 68.40
N ALA A 24 17.23 -134.69 67.60
CA ALA A 24 17.36 -134.58 66.15
C ALA A 24 16.12 -133.93 65.51
N ALA A 25 14.92 -134.20 66.01
CA ALA A 25 13.67 -133.58 65.57
C ALA A 25 13.62 -132.09 65.93
N SER A 26 13.99 -131.70 67.15
CA SER A 26 14.08 -130.29 67.54
C SER A 26 15.11 -129.52 66.72
N ILE A 27 16.27 -130.12 66.42
CA ILE A 27 17.27 -129.53 65.52
C ILE A 27 16.73 -129.41 64.10
N LEU A 28 15.99 -130.42 63.61
CA LEU A 28 15.35 -130.37 62.30
C LEU A 28 14.33 -129.22 62.22
N ASP A 29 13.46 -129.08 63.21
CA ASP A 29 12.45 -128.02 63.30
C ASP A 29 13.10 -126.63 63.33
N GLU A 30 14.15 -126.44 64.12
CA GLU A 30 14.91 -125.19 64.15
C GLU A 30 15.60 -124.91 62.81
N ASN A 31 16.14 -125.95 62.16
CA ASN A 31 16.75 -125.82 60.84
C ASN A 31 15.70 -125.46 59.76
N ILE A 32 14.49 -126.01 59.85
CA ILE A 32 13.35 -125.65 58.99
C ILE A 32 12.95 -124.20 59.25
N ARG A 33 12.81 -123.79 60.51
CA ARG A 33 12.51 -122.40 60.89
C ARG A 33 13.56 -121.42 60.36
N LEU A 34 14.84 -121.74 60.51
CA LEU A 34 15.94 -120.94 59.97
C LEU A 34 15.91 -120.90 58.43
N ARG A 35 15.50 -121.97 57.76
CA ARG A 35 15.32 -121.96 56.29
C ARG A 35 14.16 -121.07 55.87
N GLU A 36 13.03 -121.14 56.55
CA GLU A 36 11.85 -120.29 56.30
C GLU A 36 12.17 -118.81 56.55
N GLU A 37 12.89 -118.52 57.65
CA GLU A 37 13.34 -117.17 57.95
C GLU A 37 14.34 -116.65 56.91
N ASN A 38 15.33 -117.46 56.52
CA ASN A 38 16.25 -117.10 55.44
C ASN A 38 15.53 -116.89 54.11
N GLN A 39 14.53 -117.70 53.77
CA GLN A 39 13.73 -117.54 52.56
C GLN A 39 12.91 -116.24 52.61
N ARG A 40 12.34 -115.90 53.77
CA ARG A 40 11.64 -114.64 53.99
C ARG A 40 12.58 -113.44 53.86
N LEU A 41 13.77 -113.50 54.48
CA LEU A 41 14.79 -112.45 54.37
C LEU A 41 15.28 -112.30 52.92
N LEU A 42 15.53 -113.40 52.22
CA LEU A 42 15.88 -113.38 50.80
C LEU A 42 14.78 -112.74 49.95
N GLY A 43 13.51 -113.07 50.21
CA GLY A 43 12.37 -112.44 49.55
C GLY A 43 12.30 -110.94 49.78
N GLN A 44 12.54 -110.49 51.03
CA GLN A 44 12.60 -109.07 51.38
C GLN A 44 13.76 -108.36 50.69
N PHE A 45 14.96 -108.96 50.68
CA PHE A 45 16.12 -108.40 49.97
C PHE A 45 15.89 -108.33 48.46
N CYS A 46 15.27 -109.35 47.85
CA CYS A 46 14.89 -109.31 46.44
C CYS A 46 13.91 -108.18 46.15
N GLN A 47 12.88 -107.99 46.99
CA GLN A 47 11.93 -106.88 46.84
C GLN A 47 12.62 -105.53 46.95
N GLN A 48 13.48 -105.35 47.97
CA GLN A 48 14.23 -104.12 48.18
C GLN A 48 15.17 -103.82 46.99
N ILE A 49 15.83 -104.83 46.42
CA ILE A 49 16.65 -104.67 45.22
C ILE A 49 15.78 -104.20 44.04
N HIS A 50 14.62 -104.80 43.81
CA HIS A 50 13.71 -104.37 42.76
C HIS A 50 13.22 -102.93 42.98
N ASP A 51 12.89 -102.55 44.22
CA ASP A 51 12.45 -101.20 44.56
C ASP A 51 13.54 -100.17 44.27
N ILE A 52 14.77 -100.42 44.73
CA ILE A 52 15.93 -99.55 44.46
C ILE A 52 16.21 -99.45 42.96
N GLN A 53 16.11 -100.56 42.21
CA GLN A 53 16.31 -100.54 40.76
C GLN A 53 15.24 -99.71 40.04
N ARG A 54 13.97 -99.81 40.46
CA ARG A 54 12.88 -99.00 39.92
C ARG A 54 13.05 -97.52 40.24
N GLU A 55 13.42 -97.18 41.49
CA GLU A 55 13.69 -95.81 41.89
C GLU A 55 14.87 -95.21 41.13
N LYS A 56 15.96 -95.97 40.99
CA LYS A 56 17.13 -95.56 40.20
C LYS A 56 16.73 -95.23 38.77
N GLU A 57 15.98 -96.09 38.09
CA GLU A 57 15.55 -95.81 36.71
C GLU A 57 14.59 -94.62 36.64
N THR A 58 13.67 -94.50 37.61
CA THR A 58 12.75 -93.36 37.70
C THR A 58 13.51 -92.04 37.84
N VAL A 59 14.52 -92.00 38.73
CA VAL A 59 15.38 -90.82 38.92
C VAL A 59 16.19 -90.54 37.66
N ARG A 60 16.73 -91.56 37.00
CA ARG A 60 17.49 -91.42 35.75
C ARG A 60 16.63 -90.79 34.64
N LEU A 61 15.40 -91.26 34.45
CA LEU A 61 14.48 -90.71 33.45
C LEU A 61 14.04 -89.29 33.80
N ARG A 62 13.81 -88.99 35.09
CA ARG A 62 13.52 -87.62 35.54
C ARG A 62 14.69 -86.67 35.28
N LEU A 63 15.92 -87.12 35.52
CA LEU A 63 17.12 -86.33 35.25
C LEU A 63 17.21 -86.00 33.75
N ILE A 64 17.02 -86.99 32.87
CA ILE A 64 17.04 -86.78 31.41
C ILE A 64 15.94 -85.80 30.98
N ALA A 65 14.73 -85.92 31.54
CA ALA A 65 13.64 -85.00 31.22
C ALA A 65 13.98 -83.56 31.62
N VAL A 66 14.49 -83.38 32.84
CA VAL A 66 14.90 -82.05 33.34
C VAL A 66 16.08 -81.48 32.54
N GLU A 67 17.08 -82.29 32.19
CA GLU A 67 18.19 -81.89 31.31
C GLU A 67 17.67 -81.44 29.94
N SER A 68 16.73 -82.19 29.35
CA SER A 68 16.10 -81.84 28.07
C SER A 68 15.31 -80.53 28.15
N ASP A 69 14.59 -80.27 29.25
CA ASP A 69 13.85 -79.04 29.46
C ASP A 69 14.80 -77.83 29.60
N TYR A 70 15.92 -78.00 30.32
CA TYR A 70 16.94 -76.96 30.40
C TYR A 70 17.63 -76.69 29.06
N ASP A 71 17.91 -77.72 28.26
CA ASP A 71 18.44 -77.56 26.90
C ASP A 71 17.45 -76.82 25.98
N ALA A 72 16.15 -77.08 26.12
CA ALA A 72 15.11 -76.36 25.38
C ALA A 72 15.04 -74.89 25.78
N GLN A 73 15.01 -74.59 27.09
CA GLN A 73 15.05 -73.21 27.60
C GLN A 73 16.32 -72.48 27.17
N MET A 74 17.47 -73.15 27.17
CA MET A 74 18.73 -72.56 26.73
C MET A 74 18.68 -72.17 25.25
N LYS A 75 18.10 -73.02 24.39
CA LYS A 75 17.94 -72.72 22.95
C LYS A 75 16.96 -71.57 22.70
N GLU A 76 15.87 -71.51 23.46
CA GLU A 76 14.91 -70.41 23.40
C GLU A 76 15.58 -69.08 23.76
N LEU A 77 16.25 -69.02 24.91
CA LEU A 77 16.99 -67.82 25.33
C LEU A 77 18.09 -67.43 24.34
N GLN A 78 18.80 -68.39 23.75
CA GLN A 78 19.77 -68.12 22.69
C GLN A 78 19.11 -67.50 21.46
N SER A 79 17.96 -68.01 21.04
CA SER A 79 17.17 -67.44 19.94
C SER A 79 16.68 -66.04 20.26
N GLU A 80 16.19 -65.79 21.48
CA GLU A 80 15.74 -64.48 21.92
C GLU A 80 16.88 -63.46 21.91
N ILE A 81 18.07 -63.84 22.40
CA ILE A 81 19.26 -63.00 22.36
C ILE A 81 19.63 -62.63 20.92
N LEU A 82 19.56 -63.59 19.99
CA LEU A 82 19.83 -63.32 18.58
C LEU A 82 18.80 -62.37 17.97
N ASN A 83 17.52 -62.61 18.22
CA ASN A 83 16.42 -61.76 17.73
C ASN A 83 16.52 -60.33 18.29
N LEU A 84 16.80 -60.17 19.59
CA LEU A 84 16.99 -58.87 20.21
C LEU A 84 18.19 -58.12 19.62
N ARG A 85 19.29 -58.83 19.33
CA ARG A 85 20.47 -58.22 18.67
C ARG A 85 20.12 -57.75 17.25
N GLU A 86 19.39 -58.55 16.49
CA GLU A 86 18.95 -58.19 15.15
C GLU A 86 18.01 -56.98 15.18
N GLU A 87 17.03 -56.97 16.11
CA GLU A 87 16.09 -55.85 16.25
C GLU A 87 16.81 -54.56 16.64
N VAL A 88 17.79 -54.61 17.55
CA VAL A 88 18.62 -53.44 17.88
C VAL A 88 19.41 -52.95 16.65
N GLN A 89 19.95 -53.85 15.83
CA GLN A 89 20.64 -53.46 14.60
C GLN A 89 19.68 -52.87 13.55
N ASN A 90 18.48 -53.44 13.41
CA ASN A 90 17.41 -52.92 12.55
C ASN A 90 17.01 -51.52 12.99
N GLN A 91 16.78 -51.32 14.29
CA GLN A 91 16.45 -50.00 14.86
C GLN A 91 17.57 -48.99 14.60
N LYS A 92 18.83 -49.34 14.85
CA LYS A 92 19.97 -48.46 14.53
C LYS A 92 20.01 -48.05 13.06
N ARG A 93 19.75 -48.97 12.13
CA ARG A 93 19.66 -48.66 10.69
C ARG A 93 18.50 -47.73 10.38
N ARG A 94 17.31 -47.99 10.94
CA ARG A 94 16.14 -47.13 10.76
C ARG A 94 16.38 -45.72 11.30
N TYR A 95 16.99 -45.58 12.47
CA TYR A 95 17.36 -44.27 13.02
C TYR A 95 18.36 -43.53 12.14
N ALA A 96 19.38 -44.22 11.62
CA ALA A 96 20.35 -43.61 10.70
C ALA A 96 19.70 -43.15 9.40
N GLN A 97 18.80 -43.95 8.82
CA GLN A 97 18.03 -43.60 7.62
C GLN A 97 17.11 -42.41 7.87
N ALA A 98 16.32 -42.42 8.94
CA ALA A 98 15.45 -41.31 9.29
C ALA A 98 16.23 -40.01 9.57
N ALA A 99 17.40 -40.10 10.20
CA ALA A 99 18.28 -38.95 10.39
C ALA A 99 18.84 -38.42 9.07
N GLN A 100 19.19 -39.29 8.13
CA GLN A 100 19.62 -38.91 6.79
C GLN A 100 18.49 -38.22 6.02
N GLU A 101 17.29 -38.80 5.98
CA GLU A 101 16.12 -38.22 5.31
C GLU A 101 15.75 -36.85 5.91
N HIS A 102 15.79 -36.74 7.23
CA HIS A 102 15.60 -35.45 7.91
C HIS A 102 16.66 -34.43 7.51
N GLN A 103 17.94 -34.82 7.44
CA GLN A 103 19.00 -33.93 7.01
C GLN A 103 18.84 -33.49 5.54
N GLU A 104 18.44 -34.41 4.65
CA GLU A 104 18.15 -34.10 3.24
C GLU A 104 16.98 -33.11 3.12
N SER A 105 15.92 -33.31 3.90
CA SER A 105 14.78 -32.38 3.95
C SER A 105 15.19 -31.00 4.46
N VAL A 106 15.98 -30.93 5.54
CA VAL A 106 16.52 -29.66 6.05
C VAL A 106 17.37 -28.96 4.99
N ASN A 107 18.27 -29.70 4.32
CA ASN A 107 19.11 -29.13 3.27
C ASN A 107 18.26 -28.54 2.13
N SER A 108 17.27 -29.29 1.64
CA SER A 108 16.36 -28.82 0.60
C SER A 108 15.59 -27.56 1.01
N LEU A 109 15.10 -27.50 2.26
CA LEU A 109 14.45 -26.31 2.80
C LEU A 109 15.42 -25.13 2.92
N THR A 110 16.67 -25.36 3.33
CA THR A 110 17.68 -24.30 3.42
C THR A 110 18.06 -23.75 2.05
N GLU A 111 18.18 -24.61 1.03
CA GLU A 111 18.43 -24.21 -0.36
C GLU A 111 17.26 -23.41 -0.93
N CYS A 112 16.02 -23.87 -0.69
CA CYS A 112 14.82 -23.15 -1.11
C CYS A 112 14.72 -21.77 -0.44
N ASN A 113 14.96 -21.69 0.86
CA ASN A 113 14.98 -20.41 1.60
C ASN A 113 16.08 -19.48 1.07
N ALA A 114 17.28 -19.99 0.80
CA ALA A 114 18.36 -19.19 0.21
C ALA A 114 17.99 -18.66 -1.18
N ALA A 115 17.38 -19.49 -2.03
CA ALA A 115 16.91 -19.07 -3.35
C ALA A 115 15.80 -18.02 -3.28
N LEU A 116 14.86 -18.16 -2.33
CA LEU A 116 13.83 -17.16 -2.08
C LEU A 116 14.42 -15.84 -1.57
N GLN A 117 15.42 -15.89 -0.70
CA GLN A 117 16.12 -14.69 -0.23
C GLN A 117 16.78 -13.94 -1.39
N VAL A 118 17.45 -14.64 -2.32
CA VAL A 118 18.03 -14.02 -3.52
C VAL A 118 16.96 -13.33 -4.37
N LYS A 119 15.81 -13.99 -4.59
CA LYS A 119 14.70 -13.37 -5.34
C LYS A 119 14.12 -12.15 -4.63
N LEU A 120 14.06 -12.17 -3.30
CA LEU A 120 13.61 -11.04 -2.50
C LEU A 120 14.59 -9.86 -2.63
N ASP A 121 15.90 -10.12 -2.58
CA ASP A 121 16.94 -9.10 -2.75
C ASP A 121 16.91 -8.52 -4.18
N GLU A 122 16.72 -9.34 -5.20
CA GLU A 122 16.52 -8.89 -6.59
C GLU A 122 15.26 -8.02 -6.75
N ALA A 123 14.13 -8.43 -6.16
CA ALA A 123 12.90 -7.65 -6.14
C ALA A 123 13.07 -6.32 -5.39
N SER A 124 13.81 -6.33 -4.27
CA SER A 124 14.15 -5.12 -3.52
C SER A 124 15.00 -4.17 -4.36
N ASN A 125 16.04 -4.67 -5.03
CA ASN A 125 16.91 -3.87 -5.89
C ASN A 125 16.11 -3.23 -7.04
N THR A 126 15.30 -4.01 -7.76
CA THR A 126 14.45 -3.48 -8.83
C THR A 126 13.44 -2.44 -8.33
N ALA A 127 12.88 -2.62 -7.14
CA ALA A 127 12.02 -1.61 -6.51
C ALA A 127 12.80 -0.32 -6.19
N THR A 128 14.02 -0.42 -5.65
CA THR A 128 14.85 0.77 -5.38
C THR A 128 15.25 1.51 -6.67
N GLU A 129 15.53 0.79 -7.76
CA GLU A 129 15.82 1.37 -9.07
C GLU A 129 14.58 2.08 -9.63
N ALA A 130 13.41 1.48 -9.55
CA ALA A 130 12.15 2.10 -9.97
C ALA A 130 11.85 3.38 -9.18
N VAL A 131 12.04 3.38 -7.86
CA VAL A 131 11.89 4.57 -7.02
C VAL A 131 12.88 5.67 -7.43
N ALA A 132 14.14 5.32 -7.73
CA ALA A 132 15.13 6.27 -8.20
C ALA A 132 14.74 6.89 -9.57
N GLN A 133 14.18 6.09 -10.48
CA GLN A 133 13.67 6.58 -11.77
C GLN A 133 12.49 7.54 -11.58
N VAL A 134 11.52 7.20 -10.73
CA VAL A 134 10.38 8.09 -10.40
C VAL A 134 10.88 9.41 -9.82
N LYS A 135 11.83 9.38 -8.89
CA LYS A 135 12.43 10.59 -8.31
C LYS A 135 13.09 11.47 -9.39
N THR A 136 13.80 10.85 -10.34
CA THR A 136 14.43 11.56 -11.46
C THR A 136 13.38 12.21 -12.37
N MET A 137 12.29 11.49 -12.68
CA MET A 137 11.17 12.04 -13.45
C MET A 137 10.48 13.20 -12.72
N GLN A 138 10.26 13.08 -11.41
CA GLN A 138 9.71 14.17 -10.59
C GLN A 138 10.60 15.42 -10.63
N GLN A 139 11.92 15.25 -10.53
CA GLN A 139 12.88 16.36 -10.65
C GLN A 139 12.82 17.02 -12.04
N HIS A 140 12.70 16.24 -13.12
CA HIS A 140 12.50 16.78 -14.47
C HIS A 140 11.21 17.58 -14.60
N LEU A 141 10.10 17.07 -14.06
CA LEU A 141 8.81 17.78 -14.05
C LEU A 141 8.90 19.08 -13.22
N GLN A 142 9.57 19.05 -12.07
CA GLN A 142 9.76 20.24 -11.25
C GLN A 142 10.61 21.30 -11.96
N THR A 143 11.67 20.88 -12.65
CA THR A 143 12.52 21.77 -13.46
C THR A 143 11.73 22.36 -14.64
N ALA A 144 10.95 21.54 -15.34
CA ALA A 144 10.09 21.99 -16.43
C ALA A 144 9.03 22.99 -15.94
N ARG A 145 8.42 22.72 -14.78
CA ARG A 145 7.46 23.64 -14.13
C ARG A 145 8.12 24.98 -13.81
N ALA A 146 9.33 24.99 -13.24
CA ALA A 146 10.07 26.21 -12.95
C ALA A 146 10.41 27.00 -14.24
N ALA A 147 10.80 26.31 -15.31
CA ALA A 147 11.06 26.94 -16.61
C ALA A 147 9.80 27.58 -17.21
N ILE A 148 8.66 26.86 -17.17
CA ILE A 148 7.37 27.40 -17.63
C ILE A 148 6.97 28.63 -16.80
N GLN A 149 7.14 28.59 -15.48
CA GLN A 149 6.87 29.72 -14.61
C GLN A 149 7.74 30.94 -14.97
N GLY A 150 9.02 30.72 -15.28
CA GLY A 150 9.91 31.78 -15.78
C GLY A 150 9.44 32.36 -17.12
N HIS A 151 8.99 31.53 -18.06
CA HIS A 151 8.42 32.02 -19.32
C HIS A 151 7.12 32.79 -19.12
N ILE A 152 6.26 32.39 -18.18
CA ILE A 152 5.03 33.12 -17.83
C ILE A 152 5.38 34.52 -17.32
N GLN A 153 6.32 34.62 -16.38
CA GLN A 153 6.78 35.91 -15.86
C GLN A 153 7.37 36.81 -16.95
N GLN A 154 8.14 36.23 -17.89
CA GLN A 154 8.65 36.96 -19.05
C GLN A 154 7.52 37.47 -19.96
N ILE A 155 6.49 36.65 -20.20
CA ILE A 155 5.31 37.06 -20.99
C ILE A 155 4.55 38.18 -20.27
N GLU A 156 4.40 38.10 -18.95
CA GLU A 156 3.76 39.16 -18.14
C GLU A 156 4.54 40.48 -18.23
N SER A 157 5.87 40.43 -18.14
CA SER A 157 6.74 41.60 -18.35
C SER A 157 6.55 42.21 -19.74
N LEU A 158 6.55 41.41 -20.80
CA LEU A 158 6.36 41.89 -22.16
C LEU A 158 4.95 42.47 -22.37
N ARG A 159 3.93 41.88 -21.74
CA ARG A 159 2.56 42.43 -21.76
C ARG A 159 2.52 43.80 -21.10
N ALA A 160 3.17 43.98 -19.96
CA ALA A 160 3.28 45.27 -19.28
C ALA A 160 4.03 46.32 -20.13
N GLU A 161 5.09 45.92 -20.83
CA GLU A 161 5.81 46.81 -21.76
C GLU A 161 4.92 47.22 -22.96
N ILE A 162 4.16 46.27 -23.53
CA ILE A 162 3.21 46.56 -24.62
C ILE A 162 2.12 47.52 -24.16
N THR A 163 1.58 47.37 -22.94
CA THR A 163 0.59 48.30 -22.40
C THR A 163 1.17 49.70 -22.22
N GLN A 164 2.38 49.82 -21.69
CA GLN A 164 3.07 51.11 -21.56
C GLN A 164 3.26 51.77 -22.93
N LEU A 165 3.75 51.03 -23.93
CA LEU A 165 3.94 51.55 -25.28
C LEU A 165 2.61 51.97 -25.94
N LYS A 166 1.50 51.32 -25.62
CA LYS A 166 0.17 51.72 -26.09
C LYS A 166 -0.29 53.03 -25.45
N GLU A 167 -0.07 53.19 -24.14
CA GLU A 167 -0.37 54.43 -23.42
C GLU A 167 0.49 55.59 -23.95
N ASP A 168 1.79 55.37 -24.15
CA ASP A 168 2.70 56.35 -24.73
C ASP A 168 2.25 56.74 -26.15
N LYS A 169 1.87 55.76 -26.98
CA LYS A 169 1.31 56.01 -28.32
C LYS A 169 0.05 56.85 -28.26
N GLU A 170 -0.92 56.52 -27.40
CA GLU A 170 -2.16 57.28 -27.24
C GLU A 170 -1.85 58.73 -26.78
N SER A 171 -0.87 58.91 -25.90
CA SER A 171 -0.42 60.24 -25.47
C SER A 171 0.16 61.07 -26.63
N LEU A 172 0.93 60.44 -27.51
CA LEU A 172 1.52 61.09 -28.69
C LEU A 172 0.45 61.39 -29.74
N GLU A 173 -0.52 60.50 -29.95
CA GLU A 173 -1.67 60.74 -30.83
C GLU A 173 -2.50 61.93 -30.34
N LYS A 174 -2.75 62.05 -29.02
CA LYS A 174 -3.42 63.22 -28.42
C LYS A 174 -2.64 64.52 -28.66
N LYS A 175 -1.31 64.50 -28.46
CA LYS A 175 -0.45 65.67 -28.73
C LYS A 175 -0.46 66.06 -30.21
N LEU A 176 -0.42 65.08 -31.11
CA LEU A 176 -0.47 65.30 -32.55
C LEU A 176 -1.82 65.88 -32.97
N GLN A 177 -2.93 65.40 -32.40
CA GLN A 177 -4.26 65.96 -32.63
C GLN A 177 -4.32 67.42 -32.18
N ALA A 178 -3.83 67.75 -30.98
CA ALA A 178 -3.80 69.13 -30.49
C ALA A 178 -3.03 70.08 -31.44
N ILE A 179 -1.85 69.66 -31.92
CA ILE A 179 -1.07 70.45 -32.91
C ILE A 179 -1.82 70.59 -34.23
N THR A 180 -2.54 69.55 -34.64
CA THR A 180 -3.36 69.55 -35.87
C THR A 180 -4.52 70.54 -35.74
N ASP A 181 -5.20 70.55 -34.59
CA ASP A 181 -6.28 71.49 -34.28
C ASP A 181 -5.76 72.93 -34.23
N GLU A 182 -4.62 73.17 -33.57
CA GLU A 182 -3.94 74.48 -33.55
C GLU A 182 -3.58 74.96 -34.96
N ARG A 183 -3.02 74.09 -35.80
CA ARG A 183 -2.71 74.39 -37.20
C ARG A 183 -3.97 74.79 -37.97
N ASP A 184 -5.08 74.06 -37.78
CA ASP A 184 -6.32 74.34 -38.51
C ASP A 184 -6.96 75.64 -38.04
N CYS A 185 -6.90 75.96 -36.75
CA CYS A 185 -7.24 77.28 -36.22
C CYS A 185 -6.38 78.37 -36.86
N LEU A 186 -5.05 78.18 -36.93
CA LEU A 186 -4.14 79.15 -37.55
C LEU A 186 -4.43 79.34 -39.04
N LEU A 187 -4.67 78.27 -39.80
CA LEU A 187 -5.07 78.35 -41.21
C LEU A 187 -6.39 79.12 -41.39
N THR A 188 -7.36 78.92 -40.49
CA THR A 188 -8.62 79.68 -40.49
C THR A 188 -8.34 81.17 -40.26
N THR A 189 -7.55 81.51 -39.24
CA THR A 189 -7.19 82.91 -38.97
C THR A 189 -6.37 83.55 -40.11
N LEU A 190 -5.52 82.77 -40.78
CA LEU A 190 -4.77 83.22 -41.95
C LEU A 190 -5.70 83.50 -43.13
N SER A 191 -6.69 82.64 -43.38
CA SER A 191 -7.72 82.86 -44.39
C SER A 191 -8.52 84.14 -44.12
N ASP A 192 -8.96 84.35 -42.88
CA ASP A 192 -9.69 85.55 -42.47
C ASP A 192 -8.82 86.82 -42.65
N ALA A 193 -7.54 86.75 -42.26
CA ALA A 193 -6.59 87.84 -42.46
C ALA A 193 -6.32 88.12 -43.94
N GLN A 194 -6.22 87.08 -44.78
CA GLN A 194 -6.10 87.23 -46.23
C GLN A 194 -7.35 87.87 -46.84
N GLN A 195 -8.56 87.48 -46.40
CA GLN A 195 -9.81 88.10 -46.84
C GLN A 195 -9.88 89.57 -46.42
N ALA A 196 -9.53 89.90 -45.18
CA ALA A 196 -9.45 91.28 -44.70
C ALA A 196 -8.44 92.11 -45.51
N SER A 197 -7.26 91.55 -45.80
CA SER A 197 -6.25 92.20 -46.65
C SER A 197 -6.77 92.43 -48.08
N ALA A 198 -7.50 91.48 -48.66
CA ALA A 198 -8.08 91.63 -49.99
C ALA A 198 -9.12 92.76 -50.04
N LEU A 199 -9.98 92.87 -49.02
CA LEU A 199 -10.93 93.98 -48.88
C LEU A 199 -10.22 95.33 -48.74
N LEU A 200 -9.18 95.41 -47.90
CA LEU A 200 -8.37 96.63 -47.74
C LEU A 200 -7.63 97.02 -49.03
N GLN A 201 -7.16 96.06 -49.83
CA GLN A 201 -6.56 96.32 -51.14
C GLN A 201 -7.60 96.86 -52.14
N GLN A 202 -8.82 96.30 -52.14
CA GLN A 202 -9.92 96.80 -52.97
C GLN A 202 -10.30 98.24 -52.58
N GLU A 203 -10.39 98.52 -51.28
CA GLU A 203 -10.67 99.87 -50.78
C GLU A 203 -9.56 100.85 -51.17
N ASN A 204 -8.28 100.50 -50.97
CA ASN A 204 -7.15 101.31 -51.43
C ASN A 204 -7.19 101.58 -52.94
N ALA A 205 -7.49 100.56 -53.76
CA ALA A 205 -7.63 100.74 -55.20
C ALA A 205 -8.78 101.70 -55.56
N SER A 206 -9.91 101.61 -54.85
CA SER A 206 -11.03 102.55 -54.99
C SER A 206 -10.64 103.97 -54.59
N GLN A 207 -9.97 104.13 -53.44
CA GLN A 207 -9.46 105.44 -52.98
C GLN A 207 -8.45 106.03 -53.97
N GLN A 208 -7.52 105.22 -54.50
CA GLN A 208 -6.56 105.65 -55.51
C GLN A 208 -7.24 106.08 -56.80
N HIS A 209 -8.32 105.40 -57.22
CA HIS A 209 -9.14 105.81 -58.36
C HIS A 209 -9.83 107.16 -58.07
N VAL A 210 -10.40 107.35 -56.88
CA VAL A 210 -11.00 108.64 -56.47
C VAL A 210 -9.97 109.77 -56.49
N ILE A 211 -8.78 109.55 -55.92
CA ILE A 211 -7.68 110.52 -55.95
C ILE A 211 -7.30 110.85 -57.40
N SER A 212 -7.16 109.85 -58.27
CA SER A 212 -6.88 110.07 -59.69
C SER A 212 -7.97 110.90 -60.39
N CYS A 213 -9.25 110.64 -60.11
CA CYS A 213 -10.35 111.46 -60.61
C CYS A 213 -10.24 112.91 -60.12
N GLN A 214 -9.97 113.11 -58.83
CA GLN A 214 -9.77 114.42 -58.23
C GLN A 214 -8.55 115.14 -58.82
N ASP A 215 -7.43 114.46 -59.03
CA ASP A 215 -6.23 115.01 -59.67
C ASP A 215 -6.52 115.45 -61.11
N ASN A 216 -7.27 114.65 -61.88
CA ASN A 216 -7.70 115.02 -63.23
C ASN A 216 -8.60 116.26 -63.22
N GLU A 217 -9.58 116.31 -62.31
CA GLU A 217 -10.45 117.47 -62.11
C GLU A 217 -9.64 118.71 -61.69
N LEU A 218 -8.66 118.56 -60.80
CA LEU A 218 -7.74 119.62 -60.41
C LEU A 218 -6.90 120.11 -61.61
N ILE A 219 -6.41 119.22 -62.47
CA ILE A 219 -5.69 119.59 -63.69
C ILE A 219 -6.61 120.37 -64.64
N GLU A 220 -7.85 119.94 -64.81
CA GLU A 220 -8.85 120.65 -65.62
C GLU A 220 -9.15 122.04 -65.05
N LEU A 221 -9.38 122.14 -63.74
CA LEU A 221 -9.58 123.40 -63.04
C LEU A 221 -8.34 124.31 -63.11
N GLN A 222 -7.14 123.76 -62.97
CA GLN A 222 -5.88 124.50 -63.14
C GLN A 222 -5.69 124.98 -64.58
N ARG A 223 -6.10 124.18 -65.58
CA ARG A 223 -6.10 124.58 -66.99
C ARG A 223 -7.12 125.68 -67.25
N ALA A 224 -8.33 125.56 -66.70
CA ALA A 224 -9.34 126.61 -66.75
C ALA A 224 -8.85 127.90 -66.06
N ALA A 225 -8.22 127.78 -64.89
CA ALA A 225 -7.58 128.88 -64.18
C ALA A 225 -6.36 129.44 -64.92
N ALA A 226 -5.61 128.62 -65.67
CA ALA A 226 -4.53 129.08 -66.54
C ALA A 226 -5.09 129.84 -67.74
N VAL A 227 -6.18 129.39 -68.37
CA VAL A 227 -6.89 130.11 -69.42
C VAL A 227 -7.46 131.44 -68.88
N LEU A 228 -8.04 131.44 -67.68
CA LEU A 228 -8.50 132.67 -67.02
C LEU A 228 -7.33 133.59 -66.64
N ARG A 229 -6.19 133.05 -66.19
CA ARG A 229 -4.95 133.81 -65.98
C ARG A 229 -4.37 134.34 -67.28
N ASP A 230 -4.48 133.62 -68.39
CA ASP A 230 -4.09 134.10 -69.71
C ASP A 230 -5.05 135.16 -70.26
N GLN A 231 -6.35 135.06 -69.92
CA GLN A 231 -7.33 136.13 -70.16
C GLN A 231 -7.06 137.36 -69.28
N LEU A 232 -6.60 137.16 -68.05
CA LEU A 232 -6.14 138.23 -67.17
C LEU A 232 -4.79 138.79 -67.66
N SER A 233 -3.86 137.97 -68.15
CA SER A 233 -2.56 138.39 -68.68
C SER A 233 -2.67 139.12 -70.03
N THR A 234 -3.66 138.77 -70.85
CA THR A 234 -4.04 139.55 -72.04
C THR A 234 -4.75 140.86 -71.68
N LEU A 235 -5.34 140.98 -70.49
CA LEU A 235 -5.80 142.26 -69.91
C LEU A 235 -4.65 143.02 -69.19
N ASP A 236 -3.58 142.33 -68.79
CA ASP A 236 -2.42 142.87 -68.05
C ASP A 236 -1.26 143.35 -68.96
N CYS A 237 -1.51 143.59 -70.25
CA CYS A 237 -0.64 144.43 -71.08
C CYS A 237 -0.85 145.94 -70.77
N VAL A 238 -0.87 146.27 -69.48
CA VAL A 238 -0.51 147.55 -68.86
C VAL A 238 0.04 147.18 -67.48
N SER A 239 1.37 147.29 -67.36
CA SER A 239 2.21 147.36 -66.16
C SER A 239 1.57 147.99 -64.89
N PRO A 240 2.24 147.98 -63.72
CA PRO A 240 3.11 146.98 -63.06
C PRO A 240 2.81 146.85 -61.53
N SER A 241 3.60 146.02 -60.81
CA SER A 241 4.08 146.28 -59.42
C SER A 241 3.07 146.09 -58.25
N HIS A 242 3.36 145.68 -57.00
CA HIS A 242 4.54 145.32 -56.22
C HIS A 242 4.04 144.65 -54.89
N ASN A 243 4.81 143.72 -54.33
CA ASN A 243 5.13 143.45 -52.90
C ASN A 243 3.99 143.42 -51.83
N ALA A 244 3.72 142.27 -51.17
CA ALA A 244 4.34 141.77 -49.90
C ALA A 244 4.12 142.71 -48.69
N PRO A 245 3.98 142.26 -47.40
CA PRO A 245 4.54 141.03 -46.84
C PRO A 245 3.76 140.34 -45.66
N THR A 246 4.25 139.17 -45.25
CA THR A 246 4.34 138.54 -43.91
C THR A 246 3.36 138.82 -42.75
N SER A 247 2.87 137.73 -42.12
CA SER A 247 2.88 137.49 -40.65
C SER A 247 2.61 135.99 -40.40
N VAL A 248 3.59 135.15 -40.05
CA VAL A 248 4.19 134.92 -38.71
C VAL A 248 3.16 134.54 -37.63
N ALA A 249 3.12 133.25 -37.29
CA ALA A 249 3.21 132.69 -35.94
C ALA A 249 3.12 131.16 -36.08
N GLN A 250 4.21 130.42 -35.84
CA GLN A 250 4.53 129.82 -34.52
C GLN A 250 3.44 128.85 -34.05
N ALA A 251 3.74 127.67 -33.51
CA ALA A 251 4.95 126.95 -33.19
C ALA A 251 4.47 125.68 -32.47
N ASN A 252 5.37 124.71 -32.31
CA ASN A 252 5.42 123.81 -31.15
C ASN A 252 4.28 122.75 -31.08
N GLU A 253 4.50 121.45 -30.87
CA GLU A 253 5.56 120.74 -30.16
C GLU A 253 5.77 119.31 -30.67
N ALA A 254 7.02 118.87 -30.52
CA ALA A 254 7.46 117.55 -30.02
C ALA A 254 7.11 116.24 -30.79
N GLY A 255 8.13 115.67 -31.43
CA GLY A 255 8.57 114.32 -31.00
C GLY A 255 9.34 114.45 -29.68
N PRO A 256 9.79 113.38 -28.98
CA PRO A 256 10.03 112.00 -29.45
C PRO A 256 9.48 110.95 -28.44
N SER A 257 9.53 109.64 -28.66
CA SER A 257 10.70 108.81 -28.35
C SER A 257 10.24 107.35 -28.37
N SER A 258 11.03 106.49 -28.99
CA SER A 258 11.74 105.40 -28.31
C SER A 258 10.85 104.31 -27.69
N LYS A 259 10.76 103.19 -28.45
CA LYS A 259 10.83 101.77 -28.03
C LYS A 259 11.05 101.51 -26.52
N PRO A 260 10.46 100.45 -25.91
CA PRO A 260 10.71 99.10 -26.42
C PRO A 260 9.58 98.06 -26.26
N HIS A 261 9.85 96.90 -26.87
CA HIS A 261 9.24 95.59 -26.68
C HIS A 261 8.72 95.31 -25.25
N GLN A 262 7.48 94.79 -25.16
CA GLN A 262 7.08 93.76 -24.20
C GLN A 262 6.62 92.58 -25.09
N SER A 263 7.45 91.59 -25.38
CA SER A 263 7.82 90.47 -24.50
C SER A 263 6.58 89.78 -23.92
N LEU A 264 5.93 88.98 -24.77
CA LEU A 264 5.16 87.79 -24.41
C LEU A 264 6.15 86.73 -23.87
N LEU A 265 6.62 86.91 -22.63
CA LEU A 265 7.45 85.94 -21.91
C LEU A 265 7.28 86.17 -20.41
N GLY A 266 6.59 85.23 -19.76
CA GLY A 266 6.14 85.26 -18.36
C GLY A 266 4.64 85.01 -18.35
N GLU A 267 4.16 83.76 -18.27
CA GLU A 267 4.39 82.80 -17.19
C GLU A 267 4.57 81.37 -17.75
N LEU A 268 5.82 80.97 -17.91
CA LEU A 268 6.25 79.57 -17.81
C LEU A 268 7.36 79.56 -16.76
N SER A 269 6.98 79.46 -15.50
CA SER A 269 7.86 79.05 -14.42
C SER A 269 6.97 78.56 -13.28
N ASP A 270 6.61 77.27 -13.37
CA ASP A 270 6.42 76.34 -12.24
C ASP A 270 5.88 75.02 -12.83
N ALA A 271 6.79 74.33 -13.50
CA ALA A 271 6.65 72.91 -13.79
C ALA A 271 8.05 72.31 -13.60
N ASP A 272 8.49 72.27 -12.34
CA ASP A 272 9.60 71.42 -11.94
C ASP A 272 9.09 69.97 -11.94
N PRO A 273 9.66 69.07 -12.75
CA PRO A 273 9.26 67.67 -12.82
C PRO A 273 10.18 66.87 -11.91
N ALA A 274 9.96 66.93 -10.59
CA ALA A 274 10.60 66.03 -9.66
C ALA A 274 9.74 65.93 -8.38
N HIS A 275 9.46 64.69 -7.95
CA HIS A 275 8.85 64.33 -6.66
C HIS A 275 7.32 64.30 -6.48
N ALA A 276 6.51 64.02 -7.51
CA ALA A 276 5.07 63.72 -7.31
C ALA A 276 4.59 62.37 -7.89
N ALA A 277 5.50 61.45 -8.22
CA ALA A 277 5.16 60.13 -8.79
C ALA A 277 5.33 58.94 -7.83
N ASP A 278 5.78 59.16 -6.58
CA ASP A 278 6.17 58.06 -5.68
C ASP A 278 5.22 57.82 -4.48
N GLU A 279 4.04 58.46 -4.41
CA GLU A 279 3.13 58.31 -3.25
C GLU A 279 1.75 57.68 -3.54
N TRP A 280 1.51 57.14 -4.74
CA TRP A 280 0.26 56.40 -4.97
C TRP A 280 0.35 54.90 -4.65
N TRP A 281 1.55 54.32 -4.79
CA TRP A 281 1.78 52.90 -4.50
C TRP A 281 1.76 52.56 -3.00
N TYR A 282 1.98 53.54 -2.11
CA TYR A 282 2.04 53.30 -0.66
C TYR A 282 0.67 53.36 0.05
N LYS A 283 -0.41 53.79 -0.63
CA LYS A 283 -1.72 53.95 0.03
C LYS A 283 -2.71 52.83 -0.26
N HIS A 284 -2.44 51.93 -1.20
CA HIS A 284 -3.36 50.86 -1.62
C HIS A 284 -2.81 49.43 -1.50
N VAL A 285 -1.72 49.26 -0.75
CA VAL A 285 -1.28 47.93 -0.28
C VAL A 285 -1.14 47.97 1.24
N GLN A 286 -2.23 48.25 1.95
CA GLN A 286 -2.42 47.67 3.27
C GLN A 286 -3.08 46.31 3.03
N LEU A 287 -2.23 45.33 2.72
CA LEU A 287 -2.57 43.94 3.01
C LEU A 287 -2.77 43.85 4.52
N ASP A 288 -3.92 43.32 4.91
CA ASP A 288 -4.27 43.06 6.30
C ASP A 288 -3.13 42.24 6.96
N PRO A 289 -2.45 42.75 8.00
CA PRO A 289 -1.35 42.02 8.66
C PRO A 289 -1.78 40.73 9.36
N THR A 290 -3.08 40.42 9.37
CA THR A 290 -3.63 39.15 9.88
C THR A 290 -3.76 38.07 8.81
N MET A 291 -3.45 38.36 7.54
CA MET A 291 -3.66 37.43 6.41
C MET A 291 -2.38 36.75 5.91
N THR A 292 -1.30 36.71 6.71
CA THR A 292 -0.05 35.99 6.37
C THR A 292 0.28 34.82 7.31
N GLU A 293 -0.61 34.47 8.23
CA GLU A 293 -0.47 33.30 9.13
C GLU A 293 -1.79 32.54 9.23
N PHE A 294 -2.23 31.88 8.16
CA PHE A 294 -3.29 30.85 8.24
C PHE A 294 -3.19 29.87 7.07
N TYR A 295 -2.02 29.25 6.92
CA TYR A 295 -1.87 27.93 6.33
C TYR A 295 -0.88 27.16 7.18
N GLU A 296 -1.14 27.10 8.49
CA GLU A 296 -0.79 25.89 9.20
C GLU A 296 -1.81 24.85 8.75
N ASP A 297 -1.25 23.75 8.28
CA ASP A 297 -1.89 22.49 7.96
C ASP A 297 -2.72 22.01 9.17
N ASP A 298 -3.95 22.51 9.30
CA ASP A 298 -4.99 21.83 10.08
C ASP A 298 -5.34 20.57 9.30
N GLY A 299 -4.45 19.58 9.39
CA GLY A 299 -4.75 18.21 9.06
C GLY A 299 -6.05 17.87 9.76
N ILE A 300 -7.12 17.73 8.99
CA ILE A 300 -8.37 17.15 9.48
C ILE A 300 -8.01 15.72 9.83
N GLU A 301 -7.57 15.52 11.08
CA GLU A 301 -7.40 14.22 11.68
C GLU A 301 -8.81 13.69 11.89
N ILE A 302 -9.32 13.01 10.86
CA ILE A 302 -10.53 12.21 10.97
C ILE A 302 -10.18 11.11 11.96
N ASP A 303 -10.62 11.28 13.21
CA ASP A 303 -10.50 10.24 14.23
C ASP A 303 -11.06 8.94 13.64
N ASP A 304 -10.24 7.89 13.62
CA ASP A 304 -10.53 6.58 13.03
C ASP A 304 -11.87 6.02 13.56
N ALA A 305 -12.24 6.42 14.78
CA ALA A 305 -13.52 6.12 15.41
C ALA A 305 -14.73 6.71 14.67
N SER A 306 -14.63 7.93 14.12
CA SER A 306 -15.69 8.58 13.34
C SER A 306 -15.86 7.97 11.95
N LEU A 307 -14.75 7.52 11.33
CA LEU A 307 -14.79 6.81 10.05
C LEU A 307 -15.44 5.42 10.21
N LEU A 308 -15.09 4.68 11.28
CA LEU A 308 -15.69 3.38 11.59
C LEU A 308 -17.17 3.49 12.00
N ALA A 309 -17.56 4.56 12.70
CA ALA A 309 -18.96 4.81 13.02
C ALA A 309 -19.80 5.08 11.76
N ALA A 310 -19.29 5.88 10.81
CA ALA A 310 -19.99 6.14 9.56
C ALA A 310 -20.18 4.86 8.72
N MET A 311 -19.15 4.00 8.64
CA MET A 311 -19.21 2.75 7.88
C MET A 311 -20.11 1.68 8.53
N THR A 312 -20.39 1.77 9.82
CA THR A 312 -21.30 0.85 10.53
C THR A 312 -22.75 1.32 10.57
N THR A 313 -23.04 2.56 10.17
CA THR A 313 -24.40 3.15 10.25
C THR A 313 -25.24 3.08 8.98
N SER A 314 -24.70 2.61 7.85
CA SER A 314 -25.54 2.18 6.71
C SER A 314 -26.12 0.80 7.00
N GLY A 315 -27.10 0.75 7.91
CA GLY A 315 -27.84 -0.46 8.22
C GLY A 315 -28.12 -0.65 9.71
N ARG A 316 -29.21 -0.01 10.16
CA ARG A 316 -29.97 -0.36 11.37
C ARG A 316 -29.42 0.19 12.70
N LEU A 317 -30.15 1.17 13.21
CA LEU A 317 -30.06 1.70 14.57
C LEU A 317 -30.42 0.60 15.58
N ILE A 318 -29.42 -0.08 16.17
CA ILE A 318 -29.64 -0.82 17.41
C ILE A 318 -29.21 0.08 18.57
N ARG A 319 -30.18 0.86 19.07
CA ARG A 319 -30.06 1.51 20.38
C ARG A 319 -30.09 0.40 21.44
N SER A 320 -29.00 0.24 22.17
CA SER A 320 -28.98 -0.58 23.38
C SER A 320 -29.93 0.03 24.40
N GLY A 321 -31.05 -0.65 24.62
CA GLY A 321 -32.07 -0.33 25.61
C GLY A 321 -32.33 -1.57 26.44
N ASP A 322 -32.11 -1.42 27.74
CA ASP A 322 -32.31 -2.42 28.77
C ASP A 322 -33.74 -3.00 28.75
N ASN A 323 -33.87 -4.28 29.10
CA ASN A 323 -35.08 -5.11 29.19
C ASN A 323 -35.71 -5.66 27.89
N GLY A 324 -35.76 -7.01 27.85
CA GLY A 324 -36.25 -7.78 26.72
C GLY A 324 -37.76 -7.73 26.51
N HIS A 325 -38.15 -7.48 25.27
CA HIS A 325 -39.35 -8.00 24.62
C HIS A 325 -39.20 -7.77 23.11
N LEU A 326 -39.29 -8.83 22.30
CA LEU A 326 -39.28 -8.73 20.83
C LEU A 326 -40.73 -8.70 20.35
N GLU A 327 -41.24 -7.52 20.01
CA GLU A 327 -42.39 -7.37 19.13
C GLU A 327 -41.89 -7.02 17.73
N MET A 328 -42.37 -7.79 16.75
CA MET A 328 -42.10 -7.61 15.33
C MET A 328 -43.30 -6.87 14.74
N ASP A 329 -43.22 -5.55 14.68
CA ASP A 329 -44.19 -4.75 13.93
C ASP A 329 -43.79 -4.74 12.46
N CYS A 330 -44.64 -5.36 11.65
CA CYS A 330 -44.66 -5.19 10.21
C CYS A 330 -45.77 -4.20 9.90
N ASP A 331 -45.41 -2.96 9.55
CA ASP A 331 -46.34 -2.06 8.86
C ASP A 331 -45.72 -1.38 7.64
N ALA A 332 -46.59 -1.32 6.64
CA ALA A 332 -46.35 -1.10 5.22
C ALA A 332 -46.06 0.36 4.81
N ASN A 333 -45.51 0.46 3.60
CA ASN A 333 -45.85 1.41 2.51
C ASN A 333 -44.82 2.47 2.12
N ASN A 334 -44.72 2.57 0.78
CA ASN A 334 -44.28 3.71 -0.04
C ASN A 334 -42.75 3.94 -0.07
N GLU A 335 -42.06 4.05 -1.20
CA GLU A 335 -42.46 4.57 -2.51
C GLU A 335 -41.67 3.87 -3.64
N SER A 336 -42.34 3.74 -4.78
CA SER A 336 -41.71 3.52 -6.09
C SER A 336 -40.68 4.62 -6.37
N SER A 337 -39.41 4.26 -6.43
CA SER A 337 -38.40 5.05 -7.14
C SER A 337 -37.64 4.15 -8.09
N ASP A 338 -37.70 4.57 -9.33
CA ASP A 338 -37.03 4.12 -10.53
C ASP A 338 -35.50 4.13 -10.34
N SER A 339 -34.90 2.95 -10.14
CA SER A 339 -33.45 2.73 -10.26
C SER A 339 -33.15 1.28 -10.72
N GLY A 340 -33.70 0.91 -11.87
CA GLY A 340 -33.64 -0.45 -12.44
C GLY A 340 -32.28 -0.87 -13.02
N ALA A 341 -31.16 -0.62 -12.33
CA ALA A 341 -29.86 -1.13 -12.77
C ALA A 341 -28.94 -1.60 -11.63
N ASP A 342 -29.06 -1.05 -10.42
CA ASP A 342 -28.15 -1.38 -9.30
C ASP A 342 -28.73 -2.49 -8.39
N ASP A 343 -30.06 -2.53 -8.24
CA ASP A 343 -30.77 -3.51 -7.41
C ASP A 343 -30.65 -4.94 -7.97
N SER A 344 -30.39 -5.09 -9.28
CA SER A 344 -30.20 -6.41 -9.91
C SER A 344 -28.85 -7.04 -9.56
N MET A 345 -27.80 -6.25 -9.36
CA MET A 345 -26.47 -6.76 -9.01
C MET A 345 -26.42 -7.14 -7.53
N GLU A 346 -27.02 -6.32 -6.65
CA GLU A 346 -27.14 -6.65 -5.24
C GLU A 346 -28.06 -7.85 -5.01
N GLN A 347 -29.16 -7.99 -5.78
CA GLN A 347 -30.05 -9.13 -5.68
C GLN A 347 -29.41 -10.42 -6.21
N GLU A 348 -28.63 -10.37 -7.28
CA GLU A 348 -27.86 -11.51 -7.80
C GLU A 348 -26.73 -11.90 -6.83
N PHE A 349 -26.07 -10.93 -6.19
CA PHE A 349 -25.11 -11.18 -5.12
C PHE A 349 -25.76 -11.77 -3.88
N LEU A 350 -26.94 -11.30 -3.46
CA LEU A 350 -27.68 -11.82 -2.31
C LEU A 350 -28.24 -13.22 -2.58
N GLU A 351 -28.66 -13.52 -3.81
CA GLU A 351 -29.05 -14.87 -4.22
C GLU A 351 -27.84 -15.80 -4.29
N GLY A 352 -26.70 -15.31 -4.80
CA GLY A 352 -25.43 -16.03 -4.77
C GLY A 352 -24.97 -16.32 -3.34
N PHE A 353 -25.02 -15.33 -2.46
CA PHE A 353 -24.69 -15.48 -1.04
C PHE A 353 -25.65 -16.43 -0.32
N ARG A 354 -26.96 -16.37 -0.59
CA ARG A 354 -27.93 -17.33 -0.03
C ARG A 354 -27.69 -18.74 -0.54
N ALA A 355 -27.35 -18.90 -1.81
CA ALA A 355 -27.02 -20.20 -2.40
C ALA A 355 -25.73 -20.76 -1.79
N GLU A 356 -24.70 -19.94 -1.62
CA GLU A 356 -23.43 -20.31 -1.01
C GLU A 356 -23.60 -20.66 0.47
N VAL A 357 -24.40 -19.90 1.22
CA VAL A 357 -24.75 -20.22 2.61
C VAL A 357 -25.56 -21.51 2.69
N ALA A 358 -26.49 -21.76 1.76
CA ALA A 358 -27.24 -23.01 1.70
C ALA A 358 -26.33 -24.20 1.36
N GLU A 359 -25.35 -24.00 0.48
CA GLU A 359 -24.36 -25.00 0.11
C GLU A 359 -23.44 -25.32 1.29
N ILE A 360 -22.92 -24.31 1.99
CA ILE A 360 -22.13 -24.48 3.22
C ILE A 360 -22.96 -25.22 4.27
N TYR A 361 -24.23 -24.87 4.45
CA TYR A 361 -25.09 -25.56 5.41
C TYR A 361 -25.33 -27.02 5.02
N GLN A 362 -25.47 -27.32 3.73
CA GLN A 362 -25.63 -28.68 3.23
C GLN A 362 -24.33 -29.49 3.32
N GLN A 363 -23.17 -28.87 3.04
CA GLN A 363 -21.85 -29.45 3.23
C GLN A 363 -21.58 -29.75 4.71
N LEU A 364 -21.93 -28.83 5.63
CA LEU A 364 -21.80 -29.04 7.06
C LEU A 364 -22.70 -30.19 7.53
N ARG A 365 -23.94 -30.24 7.01
CA ARG A 365 -24.88 -31.33 7.32
C ARG A 365 -24.36 -32.68 6.80
N GLN A 366 -23.80 -32.72 5.60
CA GLN A 366 -23.18 -33.90 5.01
C GLN A 366 -21.95 -34.34 5.81
N MET A 367 -21.10 -33.39 6.21
CA MET A 367 -19.94 -33.65 7.07
C MET A 367 -20.35 -34.21 8.43
N CYS A 368 -21.41 -33.69 9.05
CA CYS A 368 -21.96 -34.26 10.29
C CYS A 368 -22.49 -35.69 10.09
N VAL A 369 -23.11 -35.98 8.95
CA VAL A 369 -23.55 -37.34 8.59
C VAL A 369 -22.35 -38.25 8.34
N ASP A 370 -21.31 -37.77 7.66
CA ASP A 370 -20.10 -38.53 7.36
C ASP A 370 -19.26 -38.77 8.62
N VAL A 371 -19.16 -37.82 9.53
CA VAL A 371 -18.54 -37.98 10.86
C VAL A 371 -19.35 -38.96 11.70
N SER A 372 -20.68 -38.90 11.65
CA SER A 372 -21.54 -39.87 12.33
C SER A 372 -21.39 -41.27 11.72
N ALA A 373 -21.30 -41.39 10.40
CA ALA A 373 -21.09 -42.64 9.68
C ALA A 373 -19.68 -43.21 9.91
N GLN A 374 -18.63 -42.37 9.91
CA GLN A 374 -17.25 -42.75 10.23
C GLN A 374 -17.10 -43.12 11.70
N SER A 375 -17.80 -42.45 12.62
CA SER A 375 -17.88 -42.88 14.01
C SER A 375 -18.54 -44.26 14.13
N SER A 376 -19.58 -44.54 13.34
CA SER A 376 -20.24 -45.84 13.34
C SER A 376 -19.40 -46.95 12.67
N SER A 377 -18.66 -46.66 11.60
CA SER A 377 -17.80 -47.64 10.92
C SER A 377 -16.52 -47.95 11.71
N SER A 378 -16.00 -46.97 12.44
CA SER A 378 -14.85 -47.12 13.34
C SER A 378 -15.23 -47.82 14.66
N THR A 379 -16.50 -47.83 15.06
CA THR A 379 -17.00 -48.55 16.26
C THR A 379 -17.20 -50.06 16.09
N SER A 380 -16.78 -50.65 14.96
CA SER A 380 -16.70 -52.12 14.85
C SER A 380 -15.57 -52.73 15.70
N ALA A 381 -14.68 -51.89 16.27
CA ALA A 381 -13.78 -52.26 17.35
C ALA A 381 -14.03 -51.36 18.57
N THR A 382 -14.64 -51.92 19.61
CA THR A 382 -14.90 -51.34 20.94
C THR A 382 -16.11 -50.39 21.05
N ARG A 383 -17.17 -50.97 21.62
CA ARG A 383 -18.40 -50.30 22.07
C ARG A 383 -18.10 -49.53 23.36
N ASN A 384 -17.48 -48.34 23.27
CA ASN A 384 -17.22 -47.51 24.45
C ASN A 384 -18.31 -46.46 24.63
N ARG A 385 -18.89 -46.40 25.83
CA ARG A 385 -19.91 -45.42 26.24
C ARG A 385 -19.32 -44.01 26.21
N PRO A 386 -20.15 -42.96 26.06
CA PRO A 386 -19.70 -41.58 26.17
C PRO A 386 -19.20 -41.34 27.61
N GLY A 387 -17.87 -41.41 27.80
CA GLY A 387 -17.21 -41.29 29.10
C GLY A 387 -15.90 -42.07 29.26
N ASP A 388 -15.64 -43.09 28.44
CA ASP A 388 -14.46 -43.98 28.59
C ASP A 388 -13.24 -43.62 27.72
N TRP A 389 -13.25 -42.43 27.09
CA TRP A 389 -12.07 -41.97 26.35
C TRP A 389 -10.96 -41.62 27.34
N THR A 390 -9.90 -42.43 27.36
CA THR A 390 -8.70 -42.06 28.14
C THR A 390 -8.07 -40.81 27.52
N PRO A 391 -7.41 -39.94 28.33
CA PRO A 391 -6.76 -38.72 27.83
C PRO A 391 -5.84 -38.97 26.63
N ASP A 392 -5.16 -40.12 26.59
CA ASP A 392 -4.29 -40.53 25.49
C ASP A 392 -5.04 -40.83 24.18
N GLN A 393 -6.28 -41.33 24.27
CA GLN A 393 -7.12 -41.58 23.09
C GLN A 393 -7.71 -40.28 22.53
N LEU A 394 -8.13 -39.37 23.41
CA LEU A 394 -8.54 -38.00 23.02
C LEU A 394 -7.38 -37.26 22.36
N ALA A 395 -6.17 -37.36 22.91
CA ALA A 395 -4.98 -36.78 22.31
C ALA A 395 -4.73 -37.35 20.90
N ARG A 396 -4.86 -38.68 20.69
CA ARG A 396 -4.70 -39.27 19.35
C ARG A 396 -5.73 -38.74 18.34
N VAL A 397 -7.00 -38.67 18.72
CA VAL A 397 -8.05 -38.14 17.82
C VAL A 397 -7.81 -36.65 17.52
N GLU A 398 -7.37 -35.87 18.50
CA GLU A 398 -7.00 -34.48 18.30
C GLU A 398 -5.77 -34.33 17.38
N TRP A 399 -4.76 -35.18 17.56
CA TRP A 399 -3.59 -35.22 16.69
C TRP A 399 -3.95 -35.60 15.26
N ASP A 400 -4.82 -36.59 15.06
CA ASP A 400 -5.30 -37.01 13.74
C ASP A 400 -6.11 -35.89 13.07
N PHE A 401 -6.94 -35.17 13.83
CA PHE A 401 -7.66 -34.00 13.31
C PHE A 401 -6.70 -32.87 12.90
N ARG A 402 -5.70 -32.55 13.75
CA ARG A 402 -4.68 -31.54 13.44
C ARG A 402 -3.83 -31.93 12.23
N LEU A 403 -3.44 -33.20 12.11
CA LEU A 403 -2.71 -33.74 10.96
C LEU A 403 -3.53 -33.68 9.68
N SER A 404 -4.82 -34.00 9.75
CA SER A 404 -5.72 -33.94 8.60
C SER A 404 -5.97 -32.49 8.15
N SER A 405 -6.17 -31.57 9.09
CA SER A 405 -6.28 -30.13 8.82
C SER A 405 -5.00 -29.57 8.18
N LEU A 406 -3.83 -29.93 8.72
CA LEU A 406 -2.54 -29.50 8.18
C LEU A 406 -2.31 -30.08 6.78
N ARG A 407 -2.69 -31.33 6.55
CA ARG A 407 -2.63 -31.95 5.22
C ARG A 407 -3.52 -31.23 4.21
N ASN A 408 -4.72 -30.82 4.61
CA ASN A 408 -5.63 -30.05 3.75
C ASN A 408 -5.06 -28.68 3.39
N VAL A 409 -4.52 -27.95 4.37
CA VAL A 409 -3.85 -26.66 4.15
C VAL A 409 -2.65 -26.81 3.21
N LEU A 410 -1.85 -27.87 3.38
CA LEU A 410 -0.73 -28.15 2.48
C LEU A 410 -1.18 -28.49 1.06
N THR A 411 -2.30 -29.21 0.89
CA THR A 411 -2.87 -29.44 -0.45
C THR A 411 -3.38 -28.16 -1.09
N ASP A 412 -4.02 -27.26 -0.33
CA ASP A 412 -4.51 -25.98 -0.85
C ASP A 412 -3.37 -25.06 -1.24
N LEU A 413 -2.32 -24.96 -0.41
CA LEU A 413 -1.10 -24.24 -0.74
C LEU A 413 -0.41 -24.82 -1.98
N ARG A 414 -0.42 -26.15 -2.14
CA ARG A 414 0.12 -26.80 -3.34
C ARG A 414 -0.70 -26.45 -4.59
N CYS A 415 -2.02 -26.39 -4.49
CA CYS A 415 -2.90 -25.98 -5.58
C CYS A 415 -2.68 -24.51 -5.94
N LEU A 416 -2.61 -23.60 -4.96
CA LEU A 416 -2.32 -22.19 -5.18
C LEU A 416 -0.94 -21.96 -5.82
N LEU A 417 0.08 -22.72 -5.40
CA LEU A 417 1.40 -22.68 -6.04
C LEU A 417 1.37 -23.21 -7.48
N GLN A 418 0.56 -24.24 -7.77
CA GLN A 418 0.36 -24.73 -9.14
C GLN A 418 -0.37 -23.69 -10.00
N ASP A 419 -1.36 -22.99 -9.45
CA ASP A 419 -2.08 -21.93 -10.16
C ASP A 419 -1.18 -20.73 -10.46
N LEU A 420 -0.31 -20.34 -9.51
CA LEU A 420 0.72 -19.31 -9.71
C LEU A 420 1.76 -19.68 -10.78
N VAL A 421 2.12 -20.96 -10.88
CA VAL A 421 3.03 -21.47 -11.92
C VAL A 421 2.32 -21.63 -13.28
N ALA A 422 0.99 -21.84 -13.28
CA ALA A 422 0.18 -21.98 -14.48
C ALA A 422 -0.23 -20.64 -15.11
N ILE A 423 0.03 -19.49 -14.46
CA ILE A 423 -0.16 -18.17 -15.08
C ILE A 423 0.80 -18.06 -16.27
N PRO A 424 0.32 -18.05 -17.52
CA PRO A 424 1.19 -17.85 -18.67
C PRO A 424 1.74 -16.43 -18.57
N THR A 425 3.06 -16.29 -18.52
CA THR A 425 3.74 -15.02 -18.76
C THR A 425 3.39 -14.56 -20.18
N LYS A 426 2.28 -13.84 -20.34
CA LYS A 426 2.04 -13.02 -21.53
C LYS A 426 3.03 -11.86 -21.47
N VAL A 427 4.27 -12.16 -21.85
CA VAL A 427 5.23 -11.15 -22.27
C VAL A 427 4.69 -10.58 -23.58
N THR A 428 4.14 -9.39 -23.45
CA THR A 428 3.91 -8.42 -24.51
C THR A 428 5.20 -8.22 -25.30
N ASN A 429 5.27 -8.80 -26.50
CA ASN A 429 6.19 -8.34 -27.54
C ASN A 429 5.59 -7.08 -28.16
N HIS A 430 6.20 -5.94 -27.87
CA HIS A 430 6.09 -4.73 -28.68
C HIS A 430 7.31 -4.63 -29.60
#